data_AF-K0JMG3-F1
#
_entry.id   AF-K0JMG3-F1
#
_cell.length_a   1.000
_cell.length_b   1.000
_cell.length_c   1.000
_cell.angle_alpha   90.00
_cell.angle_beta   90.00
_cell.angle_gamma   90.00
#
_symmetry.space_group_name_H-M   'P 1'
#
loop_
_entity.id
_entity.type
_entity.pdbx_description
1 polymer ?
#
loop_
_entity_poly.entity_id
_entity_poly.type
_entity_poly.pdbx_seq_one_letter_code
_entity_poly.pdbx_strand_id
1 'polypeptide(L)'
;MIDDFCNELKNKYPNTQKIRDQIEELRNYLYMKSEEYIDESEDDAFKKALKSFGDVDSLLEELSKDAKIINKSKLYLFAGIIDIFIAAFLSLLLCFISLKNNNISFFSYINNSLVPSIFFIVSGIIVIFLTTVIQFINMRNIYETFEYTYNDYKINLKYSIIGFLIISIAVFIFNMFFTPHHIWFVFVIIYFLSWPLTVFFFYRFFKNSDKNINRK
;
A
#
# COMPACT_ATOMS: atom_id res chain seq x y z
N MET A 1 30.37 19.46 -8.54
CA MET A 1 30.80 18.10 -8.95
C MET A 1 29.90 17.00 -8.38
N ILE A 2 29.77 16.86 -7.06
CA ILE A 2 28.88 15.84 -6.45
C ILE A 2 27.42 16.03 -6.91
N ASP A 3 26.92 17.26 -6.86
CA ASP A 3 25.56 17.59 -7.32
C ASP A 3 25.35 17.28 -8.80
N ASP A 4 26.35 17.58 -9.64
CA ASP A 4 26.30 17.32 -11.08
C ASP A 4 26.21 15.82 -11.37
N PHE A 5 27.04 15.02 -10.69
CA PHE A 5 27.00 13.56 -10.77
C PHE A 5 25.65 13.00 -10.30
N CYS A 6 25.11 13.46 -9.18
CA CYS A 6 23.78 13.05 -8.72
C CYS A 6 22.67 13.46 -9.70
N ASN A 7 22.79 14.61 -10.36
CA ASN A 7 21.83 15.05 -11.37
C ASN A 7 21.92 14.22 -12.66
N GLU A 8 23.12 13.81 -13.07
CA GLU A 8 23.30 12.84 -14.15
C GLU A 8 22.63 11.49 -13.82
N LEU A 9 22.80 10.98 -12.60
CA LEU A 9 22.13 9.74 -12.17
C LEU A 9 20.61 9.87 -12.18
N LYS A 10 20.05 11.01 -11.75
CA LYS A 10 18.60 11.30 -11.83
C LYS A 10 18.07 11.30 -13.26
N ASN A 11 18.91 11.67 -14.24
CA ASN A 11 18.55 11.65 -15.65
C ASN A 11 18.73 10.26 -16.28
N LYS A 12 19.70 9.48 -15.80
CA LYS A 12 20.06 8.14 -16.31
C LYS A 12 19.09 7.06 -15.83
N TYR A 13 18.61 7.16 -14.59
CA TYR A 13 17.77 6.15 -13.96
C TYR A 13 16.32 6.61 -13.79
N PRO A 14 15.33 5.69 -13.73
CA PRO A 14 13.93 6.03 -13.49
C PRO A 14 13.76 6.85 -12.21
N ASN A 15 12.85 7.82 -12.22
CA ASN A 15 12.60 8.72 -11.10
C ASN A 15 11.72 8.03 -10.02
N THR A 16 12.20 6.91 -9.46
CA THR A 16 11.50 6.17 -8.40
C THR A 16 11.80 6.81 -7.04
N GLN A 17 10.91 6.64 -6.06
CA GLN A 17 11.21 7.05 -4.68
C GLN A 17 12.47 6.36 -4.14
N LYS A 18 12.65 5.06 -4.39
CA LYS A 18 13.85 4.32 -3.95
C LYS A 18 15.13 4.82 -4.61
N ILE A 19 15.11 5.05 -5.93
CA ILE A 19 16.27 5.60 -6.66
C ILE A 19 16.55 7.02 -6.18
N ARG A 20 15.52 7.85 -5.94
CA ARG A 20 15.71 9.18 -5.33
C ARG A 20 16.34 9.09 -3.95
N ASP A 21 15.81 8.23 -3.08
CA ASP A 21 16.29 8.06 -1.71
C ASP A 21 17.72 7.53 -1.70
N GLN A 22 18.06 6.59 -2.59
CA GLN A 22 19.41 6.05 -2.73
C GLN A 22 20.38 7.05 -3.36
N ILE A 23 19.95 7.85 -4.34
CA ILE A 23 20.77 8.95 -4.88
C ILE A 23 21.01 10.02 -3.81
N GLU A 24 20.03 10.29 -2.94
CA GLU A 24 20.19 11.25 -1.84
C GLU A 24 21.10 10.69 -0.74
N GLU A 25 20.96 9.41 -0.40
CA GLU A 25 21.86 8.71 0.53
C GLU A 25 23.30 8.68 -0.01
N LEU A 26 23.47 8.37 -1.29
CA LEU A 26 24.74 8.47 -2.00
C LEU A 26 25.31 9.89 -1.96
N ARG A 27 24.48 10.92 -2.21
CA ARG A 27 24.91 12.32 -2.15
C ARG A 27 25.48 12.65 -0.77
N ASN A 28 24.74 12.31 0.28
CA ASN A 28 25.17 12.55 1.67
C ASN A 28 26.44 11.79 2.01
N TYR A 29 26.55 10.52 1.58
CA TYR A 29 27.76 9.74 1.74
C TYR A 29 28.97 10.39 1.05
N LEU A 30 28.80 10.82 -0.20
CA LEU A 30 29.88 11.43 -0.97
C LEU A 30 30.37 12.72 -0.32
N TYR A 31 29.47 13.57 0.18
CA TYR A 31 29.86 14.76 0.94
C TYR A 31 30.66 14.40 2.19
N MET A 32 30.08 13.56 3.07
CA MET A 32 30.76 13.15 4.32
C MET A 32 32.11 12.51 4.06
N LYS A 33 32.21 11.65 3.05
CA LYS A 33 33.45 10.93 2.73
C LYS A 33 34.48 11.83 2.04
N SER A 34 34.03 12.77 1.20
CA SER A 34 34.94 13.72 0.54
C SER A 34 35.58 14.69 1.55
N GLU A 35 34.86 15.06 2.61
CA GLU A 35 35.40 15.86 3.71
C GLU A 35 36.50 15.13 4.51
N GLU A 36 36.58 13.80 4.47
CA GLU A 36 37.70 13.07 5.09
C GLU A 36 39.01 13.22 4.29
N TYR A 37 38.94 13.69 3.03
CA TYR A 37 40.08 13.84 2.12
C TYR A 37 40.51 15.30 1.95
N ILE A 38 40.56 16.06 3.06
CA ILE A 38 40.86 17.50 3.12
C ILE A 38 42.17 17.89 2.42
N ASP A 39 43.16 16.98 2.42
CA ASP A 39 44.49 17.22 1.87
C ASP A 39 44.57 17.04 0.34
N GLU A 40 43.48 16.64 -0.30
CA GLU A 40 43.43 16.34 -1.73
C GLU A 40 42.65 17.39 -2.52
N SER A 41 42.86 17.41 -3.84
CA SER A 41 42.01 18.24 -4.71
C SER A 41 40.56 17.76 -4.62
N GLU A 42 39.60 18.69 -4.73
CA GLU A 42 38.17 18.38 -4.66
C GLU A 42 37.78 17.24 -5.63
N ASP A 43 38.38 17.22 -6.83
CA ASP A 43 38.19 16.18 -7.84
C ASP A 43 38.73 14.81 -7.42
N ASP A 44 39.89 14.77 -6.75
CA ASP A 44 40.52 13.52 -6.30
C ASP A 44 39.83 12.96 -5.06
N ALA A 45 39.42 13.84 -4.14
CA ALA A 45 38.59 13.52 -2.97
C ALA A 45 37.26 12.89 -3.41
N PHE A 46 36.59 13.48 -4.40
CA PHE A 46 35.36 12.92 -4.98
C PHE A 46 35.59 11.53 -5.61
N LYS A 47 36.62 11.37 -6.45
CA LYS A 47 36.92 10.07 -7.09
C LYS A 47 37.22 8.98 -6.08
N LYS A 48 37.95 9.29 -5.00
CA LYS A 48 38.21 8.33 -3.91
C LYS A 48 36.96 8.00 -3.12
N ALA A 49 36.13 8.99 -2.79
CA ALA A 49 34.85 8.77 -2.13
C ALA A 49 33.93 7.88 -2.98
N LEU A 50 33.83 8.13 -4.28
CA LEU A 50 33.05 7.32 -5.21
C LEU A 50 33.58 5.88 -5.29
N LYS A 51 34.91 5.72 -5.40
CA LYS A 51 35.55 4.41 -5.40
C LYS A 51 35.33 3.63 -4.10
N SER A 52 35.27 4.34 -2.96
CA SER A 52 34.98 3.76 -1.64
C SER A 52 33.51 3.32 -1.52
N PHE A 53 32.57 4.04 -2.15
CA PHE A 53 31.17 3.63 -2.19
C PHE A 53 30.97 2.33 -3.00
N GLY A 54 31.73 2.18 -4.09
CA GLY A 54 31.68 1.01 -4.96
C GLY A 54 30.84 1.24 -6.21
N ASP A 55 30.30 0.15 -6.77
CA ASP A 55 29.58 0.18 -8.05
C ASP A 55 28.13 0.70 -7.88
N VAL A 56 27.99 2.03 -7.98
CA VAL A 56 26.71 2.73 -7.94
C VAL A 56 25.80 2.28 -9.07
N ASP A 57 26.35 2.09 -10.28
CA ASP A 57 25.57 1.78 -11.46
C ASP A 57 24.91 0.41 -11.34
N SER A 58 25.65 -0.60 -10.84
CA SER A 58 25.09 -1.93 -10.58
C SER A 58 23.96 -1.90 -9.53
N LEU A 59 24.13 -1.12 -8.45
CA LEU A 59 23.13 -1.00 -7.39
C LEU A 59 21.85 -0.33 -7.90
N LEU A 60 21.99 0.80 -8.62
CA LEU A 60 20.86 1.50 -9.20
C LEU A 60 20.20 0.71 -10.32
N GLU A 61 20.97 -0.06 -11.10
CA GLU A 61 20.45 -0.93 -12.14
C GLU A 61 19.63 -2.08 -11.53
N GLU A 62 20.08 -2.70 -10.45
CA GLU A 62 19.30 -3.70 -9.70
C GLU A 62 17.98 -3.12 -9.16
N LEU A 63 18.03 -1.91 -8.59
CA LEU A 63 16.82 -1.21 -8.12
C LEU A 63 15.88 -0.81 -9.27
N SER A 64 16.44 -0.50 -10.43
CA SER A 64 15.67 -0.13 -11.63
C SER A 64 14.97 -1.33 -12.28
N LYS A 65 15.51 -2.55 -12.15
CA LYS A 65 14.92 -3.76 -12.74
C LYS A 65 13.52 -4.07 -12.19
N ASP A 66 13.24 -3.70 -10.95
CA ASP A 66 11.93 -3.89 -10.32
C ASP A 66 10.99 -2.68 -10.43
N ALA A 67 11.46 -1.56 -11.00
CA ALA A 67 10.73 -0.31 -11.06
C ALA A 67 9.71 -0.32 -12.21
N LYS A 68 8.43 -0.49 -11.88
CA LYS A 68 7.37 -0.44 -12.89
C LYS A 68 6.63 0.90 -12.82
N ILE A 69 6.63 1.61 -13.94
CA ILE A 69 5.96 2.91 -14.09
C ILE A 69 4.50 2.67 -14.47
N ILE A 70 3.56 2.91 -13.54
CA ILE A 70 2.13 2.97 -13.87
C ILE A 70 1.62 4.39 -13.69
N ASN A 71 0.74 4.79 -14.60
CA ASN A 71 0.02 6.04 -14.46
C ASN A 71 -0.86 6.00 -13.20
N LYS A 72 -0.65 6.96 -12.29
CA LYS A 72 -1.37 7.12 -11.01
C LYS A 72 -2.89 7.04 -11.19
N SER A 73 -3.43 7.63 -12.26
CA SER A 73 -4.87 7.59 -12.57
C SER A 73 -5.37 6.17 -12.82
N LYS A 74 -4.66 5.35 -13.61
CA LYS A 74 -5.03 3.96 -13.88
C LYS A 74 -4.97 3.11 -12.61
N LEU A 75 -3.98 3.38 -11.76
CA LEU A 75 -3.80 2.67 -10.49
C LEU A 75 -4.97 2.94 -9.54
N TYR A 76 -5.32 4.20 -9.31
CA TYR A 76 -6.43 4.56 -8.43
C TYR A 76 -7.80 4.16 -9.00
N LEU A 77 -7.93 4.05 -10.32
CA LEU A 77 -9.16 3.58 -10.96
C LEU A 77 -9.33 2.09 -10.68
N PHE A 78 -8.26 1.31 -10.87
CA PHE A 78 -8.22 -0.10 -10.50
C PHE A 78 -8.49 -0.32 -9.00
N ALA A 79 -7.87 0.51 -8.15
CA ALA A 79 -8.11 0.53 -6.70
C ALA A 79 -9.60 0.72 -6.37
N GLY A 80 -10.20 1.77 -6.92
CA GLY A 80 -11.59 2.11 -6.67
C GLY A 80 -12.54 1.01 -7.12
N ILE A 81 -12.29 0.40 -8.29
CA ILE A 81 -13.10 -0.74 -8.75
C ILE A 81 -13.03 -1.90 -7.75
N ILE A 82 -11.83 -2.27 -7.30
CA ILE A 82 -11.67 -3.34 -6.32
C ILE A 82 -12.35 -3.01 -5.00
N ASP A 83 -12.15 -1.80 -4.48
CA ASP A 83 -12.75 -1.35 -3.22
C ASP A 83 -14.28 -1.41 -3.28
N ILE A 84 -14.88 -1.01 -4.41
CA ILE A 84 -16.33 -1.11 -4.65
C ILE A 84 -16.78 -2.57 -4.58
N PHE A 85 -16.11 -3.47 -5.32
CA PHE A 85 -16.49 -4.89 -5.34
C PHE A 85 -16.37 -5.53 -3.96
N ILE A 86 -15.29 -5.25 -3.23
CA ILE A 86 -15.06 -5.75 -1.88
C ILE A 86 -16.15 -5.22 -0.93
N ALA A 87 -16.39 -3.90 -0.92
CA ALA A 87 -17.37 -3.28 -0.03
C ALA A 87 -18.79 -3.81 -0.30
N ALA A 88 -19.16 -3.94 -1.58
CA ALA A 88 -20.46 -4.52 -1.96
C ALA A 88 -20.57 -5.98 -1.51
N PHE A 89 -19.55 -6.81 -1.76
CA PHE A 89 -19.55 -8.21 -1.37
C PHE A 89 -19.64 -8.40 0.14
N LEU A 90 -18.81 -7.69 0.91
CA LEU A 90 -18.80 -7.80 2.37
C LEU A 90 -20.11 -7.29 2.98
N SER A 91 -20.68 -6.20 2.45
CA SER A 91 -21.96 -5.68 2.93
C SER A 91 -23.12 -6.63 2.64
N LEU A 92 -23.11 -7.29 1.48
CA LEU A 92 -24.11 -8.29 1.12
C LEU A 92 -23.96 -9.58 1.95
N LEU A 93 -22.72 -10.00 2.23
CA LEU A 93 -22.43 -11.11 3.13
C LEU A 93 -22.96 -10.83 4.54
N LEU A 94 -22.73 -9.62 5.07
CA LEU A 94 -23.22 -9.18 6.38
C LEU A 94 -24.75 -9.11 6.43
N CYS A 95 -25.37 -8.59 5.37
CA CYS A 95 -26.82 -8.60 5.21
C CYS A 95 -27.37 -10.04 5.28
N PHE A 96 -26.75 -10.98 4.56
CA PHE A 96 -27.19 -12.39 4.56
C PHE A 96 -27.04 -13.05 5.93
N ILE A 97 -25.91 -12.83 6.61
CA ILE A 97 -25.67 -13.32 7.97
C ILE A 97 -26.73 -12.76 8.93
N SER A 98 -27.04 -11.47 8.79
CA SER A 98 -28.03 -10.78 9.61
C SER A 98 -29.46 -11.26 9.39
N LEU A 99 -29.84 -11.59 8.15
CA LEU A 99 -31.17 -12.15 7.84
C LEU A 99 -31.37 -13.54 8.45
N LYS A 100 -30.31 -14.35 8.51
CA LYS A 100 -30.37 -15.75 8.97
C LYS A 100 -30.31 -15.89 10.49
N ASN A 101 -29.78 -14.91 11.21
CA ASN A 101 -29.47 -15.09 12.63
C ASN A 101 -29.70 -13.85 13.50
N ASN A 102 -30.83 -13.83 14.22
CA ASN A 102 -31.22 -12.72 15.10
C ASN A 102 -30.26 -12.55 16.29
N ASN A 103 -29.65 -13.66 16.77
CA ASN A 103 -28.85 -13.70 17.99
C ASN A 103 -27.39 -13.28 17.80
N ILE A 104 -26.88 -13.21 16.57
CA ILE A 104 -25.48 -12.81 16.30
C ILE A 104 -25.36 -11.28 16.21
N SER A 105 -26.47 -10.55 16.11
CA SER A 105 -26.47 -9.14 15.74
C SER A 105 -26.09 -8.18 16.87
N PHE A 106 -25.36 -7.11 16.52
CA PHE A 106 -25.22 -5.88 17.32
C PHE A 106 -26.59 -5.31 17.71
N PHE A 107 -27.59 -5.62 16.88
CA PHE A 107 -28.98 -5.25 17.02
C PHE A 107 -29.83 -6.37 17.65
N SER A 108 -29.25 -7.25 18.47
CA SER A 108 -30.03 -8.30 19.15
C SER A 108 -31.18 -7.74 20.00
N TYR A 109 -31.09 -6.48 20.43
CA TYR A 109 -32.17 -5.74 21.08
C TYR A 109 -33.33 -5.36 20.14
N ILE A 110 -33.06 -5.28 18.85
CA ILE A 110 -34.05 -5.04 17.81
C ILE A 110 -34.57 -6.41 17.37
N ASN A 111 -35.77 -6.77 17.83
CA ASN A 111 -36.45 -8.02 17.49
C ASN A 111 -36.98 -8.03 16.03
N ASN A 112 -36.16 -7.59 15.08
CA ASN A 112 -36.45 -7.53 13.66
C ASN A 112 -35.16 -7.64 12.85
N SER A 113 -34.97 -8.77 12.15
CA SER A 113 -33.78 -9.04 11.32
C SER A 113 -33.65 -8.14 10.09
N LEU A 114 -34.72 -7.46 9.68
CA LEU A 114 -34.68 -6.54 8.53
C LEU A 114 -33.89 -5.28 8.83
N VAL A 115 -33.98 -4.74 10.05
CA VAL A 115 -33.29 -3.51 10.46
C VAL A 115 -31.77 -3.62 10.34
N PRO A 116 -31.09 -4.63 10.94
CA PRO A 116 -29.65 -4.78 10.80
C PRO A 116 -29.22 -5.08 9.36
N SER A 117 -30.07 -5.78 8.59
CA SER A 117 -29.81 -6.06 7.17
C SER A 117 -29.80 -4.79 6.32
N ILE A 118 -30.79 -3.92 6.52
CA ILE A 118 -30.86 -2.59 5.88
C ILE A 118 -29.65 -1.74 6.31
N PHE A 119 -29.27 -1.77 7.59
CA PHE A 119 -28.10 -1.04 8.08
C PHE A 119 -26.82 -1.44 7.34
N PHE A 120 -26.56 -2.73 7.13
CA PHE A 120 -25.37 -3.18 6.40
C PHE A 120 -25.38 -2.79 4.92
N ILE A 121 -26.55 -2.75 4.28
CA ILE A 121 -26.68 -2.26 2.91
C ILE A 121 -26.36 -0.76 2.85
N VAL A 122 -26.96 0.04 3.73
CA VAL A 122 -26.75 1.49 3.78
C VAL A 122 -25.30 1.83 4.11
N SER A 123 -24.69 1.13 5.08
CA SER A 123 -23.28 1.34 5.40
C SER A 123 -22.36 0.96 4.24
N GLY A 124 -22.67 -0.12 3.51
CA GLY A 124 -21.99 -0.49 2.28
C GLY A 124 -22.02 0.60 1.22
N ILE A 125 -23.19 1.21 0.99
CA ILE A 125 -23.34 2.33 0.05
C ILE A 125 -22.49 3.53 0.47
N ILE A 126 -22.51 3.87 1.77
CA ILE A 126 -21.70 4.97 2.32
C ILE A 126 -20.21 4.70 2.10
N VAL A 127 -19.75 3.47 2.38
CA VAL A 127 -18.35 3.10 2.20
C VAL A 127 -17.93 3.16 0.75
N ILE A 128 -18.77 2.67 -0.17
CA ILE A 128 -18.55 2.80 -1.62
C ILE A 128 -18.42 4.28 -2.03
N PHE A 129 -19.28 5.14 -1.50
CA PHE A 129 -19.21 6.57 -1.78
C PHE A 129 -17.91 7.19 -1.23
N LEU A 130 -17.52 6.86 0.00
CA LEU A 130 -16.29 7.37 0.60
C LEU A 130 -15.04 6.89 -0.16
N THR A 131 -14.96 5.61 -0.49
CA THR A 131 -13.79 5.07 -1.22
C THR A 131 -13.68 5.70 -2.60
N THR A 132 -14.79 5.84 -3.33
CA THR A 132 -14.78 6.51 -4.65
C THR A 132 -14.35 7.97 -4.58
N VAL A 133 -14.83 8.73 -3.59
CA VAL A 133 -14.42 10.13 -3.38
C VAL A 133 -12.93 10.21 -3.03
N ILE A 134 -12.43 9.34 -2.15
CA ILE A 134 -11.00 9.30 -1.79
C ILE A 134 -10.14 9.03 -3.03
N GLN A 135 -10.49 8.02 -3.83
CA GLN A 135 -9.74 7.71 -5.05
C GLN A 135 -9.81 8.87 -6.06
N PHE A 136 -10.95 9.53 -6.20
CA PHE A 136 -11.10 10.68 -7.08
C PHE A 136 -10.26 11.88 -6.63
N ILE A 137 -10.20 12.15 -5.33
CA ILE A 137 -9.29 13.18 -4.76
C ILE A 137 -7.83 12.81 -5.07
N ASN A 138 -7.44 11.56 -4.89
CA ASN A 138 -6.09 11.08 -5.16
C ASN A 138 -5.70 11.14 -6.65
N MET A 139 -6.69 11.07 -7.56
CA MET A 139 -6.50 11.22 -9.00
C MET A 139 -6.27 12.66 -9.48
N ARG A 140 -6.43 13.68 -8.62
CA ARG A 140 -6.40 15.10 -9.02
C ARG A 140 -5.13 15.50 -9.79
N ASN A 141 -3.98 14.87 -9.52
CA ASN A 141 -2.77 15.00 -10.33
C ASN A 141 -2.63 13.82 -11.31
N ILE A 142 -3.26 13.95 -12.48
CA ILE A 142 -3.35 12.90 -13.53
C ILE A 142 -1.99 12.62 -14.21
N TYR A 143 -1.07 13.58 -14.14
CA TYR A 143 0.24 13.52 -14.81
C TYR A 143 1.35 12.91 -13.96
N GLU A 144 1.11 12.65 -12.67
CA GLU A 144 2.09 11.99 -11.83
C GLU A 144 2.13 10.49 -12.17
N THR A 145 3.33 9.97 -12.43
CA THR A 145 3.57 8.54 -12.53
C THR A 145 3.84 7.99 -11.12
N PHE A 146 3.18 6.89 -10.77
CA PHE A 146 3.51 6.15 -9.55
C PHE A 146 4.42 5.00 -9.95
N GLU A 147 5.66 5.06 -9.49
CA GLU A 147 6.61 3.96 -9.67
C GLU A 147 6.59 3.12 -8.41
N TYR A 148 6.35 1.83 -8.57
CA TYR A 148 6.19 0.89 -7.47
C TYR A 148 7.05 -0.35 -7.70
N THR A 149 7.48 -0.96 -6.59
CA THR A 149 8.23 -2.22 -6.61
C THR A 149 7.29 -3.35 -6.23
N TYR A 150 7.41 -4.52 -6.86
CA TYR A 150 6.73 -5.75 -6.40
C TYR A 150 6.99 -6.04 -4.91
N ASN A 151 8.21 -5.78 -4.45
CA ASN A 151 8.61 -5.97 -3.05
C ASN A 151 7.81 -5.08 -2.07
N ASP A 152 7.38 -3.89 -2.49
CA ASP A 152 6.62 -2.97 -1.63
C ASP A 152 5.23 -3.53 -1.32
N TYR A 153 4.54 -4.09 -2.32
CA TYR A 153 3.25 -4.74 -2.13
C TYR A 153 3.34 -6.06 -1.38
N LYS A 154 4.45 -6.80 -1.54
CA LYS A 154 4.70 -8.01 -0.74
C LYS A 154 4.85 -7.66 0.74
N ILE A 155 5.56 -6.58 1.05
CA ILE A 155 5.73 -6.07 2.41
C ILE A 155 4.40 -5.55 2.96
N ASN A 156 3.69 -4.71 2.21
CA ASN A 156 2.37 -4.19 2.60
C ASN A 156 1.35 -5.31 2.83
N LEU A 157 1.39 -6.37 2.03
CA LEU A 157 0.52 -7.53 2.24
C LEU A 157 0.77 -8.18 3.61
N LYS A 158 2.04 -8.41 3.98
CA LYS A 158 2.38 -8.95 5.30
C LYS A 158 1.87 -8.06 6.43
N TYR A 159 2.10 -6.75 6.34
CA TYR A 159 1.63 -5.82 7.36
C TYR A 159 0.10 -5.74 7.45
N SER A 160 -0.61 -5.78 6.32
CA SER A 160 -2.07 -5.80 6.32
C SER A 160 -2.65 -7.04 6.99
N ILE A 161 -2.01 -8.22 6.78
CA ILE A 161 -2.43 -9.47 7.42
C ILE A 161 -2.15 -9.42 8.94
N ILE A 162 -0.96 -8.95 9.33
CA ILE A 162 -0.59 -8.82 10.75
C ILE A 162 -1.53 -7.82 11.46
N GLY A 163 -1.75 -6.65 10.87
CA GLY A 163 -2.67 -5.64 11.40
C GLY A 163 -4.10 -6.14 11.51
N PHE A 164 -4.58 -6.87 10.48
CA PHE A 164 -5.87 -7.55 10.51
C PHE A 164 -5.98 -8.54 11.69
N LEU A 165 -4.97 -9.38 11.92
CA LEU A 165 -4.99 -10.35 13.02
C LEU A 165 -4.99 -9.66 14.39
N ILE A 166 -4.14 -8.64 14.58
CA ILE A 166 -4.06 -7.89 15.84
C ILE A 166 -5.41 -7.24 16.17
N ILE A 167 -6.01 -6.54 15.20
CA ILE A 167 -7.30 -5.87 15.40
C ILE A 167 -8.41 -6.89 15.62
N SER A 168 -8.41 -7.99 14.87
CA SER A 168 -9.39 -9.07 15.04
C SER A 168 -9.35 -9.66 16.45
N ILE A 169 -8.15 -9.92 16.97
CA ILE A 169 -7.95 -10.44 18.33
C ILE A 169 -8.39 -9.40 19.37
N ALA A 170 -8.00 -8.13 19.20
CA ALA A 170 -8.37 -7.06 20.12
C ALA A 170 -9.89 -6.86 20.20
N VAL A 171 -10.57 -6.82 19.05
CA VAL A 171 -12.04 -6.66 18.99
C VAL A 171 -12.76 -7.90 19.53
N PHE A 172 -12.23 -9.11 19.26
CA PHE A 172 -12.75 -10.33 19.87
C PHE A 172 -12.67 -10.30 21.39
N ILE A 173 -11.49 -9.99 21.95
CA ILE A 173 -11.28 -9.87 23.40
C ILE A 173 -12.25 -8.82 23.96
N PHE A 174 -12.31 -7.64 23.35
CA PHE A 174 -13.21 -6.56 23.78
C PHE A 174 -14.67 -7.03 23.83
N ASN A 175 -15.16 -7.71 22.78
CA ASN A 175 -16.52 -8.23 22.76
C ASN A 175 -16.78 -9.26 23.87
N MET A 176 -15.84 -10.18 24.12
CA MET A 176 -15.96 -11.19 25.17
C MET A 176 -15.96 -10.60 26.58
N PHE A 177 -15.24 -9.49 26.80
CA PHE A 177 -15.21 -8.82 28.10
C PHE A 177 -16.47 -7.99 28.39
N PHE A 178 -16.97 -7.25 27.40
CA PHE A 178 -18.06 -6.30 27.62
C PHE A 178 -19.44 -6.85 27.32
N THR A 179 -19.59 -7.69 26.30
CA THR A 179 -20.89 -8.19 25.84
C THR A 179 -20.80 -9.63 25.31
N PRO A 180 -20.43 -10.63 26.14
CA PRO A 180 -20.19 -12.01 25.69
C PRO A 180 -21.43 -12.71 25.13
N HIS A 181 -22.64 -12.26 25.50
CA HIS A 181 -23.89 -12.80 24.99
C HIS A 181 -24.26 -12.31 23.57
N HIS A 182 -23.53 -11.31 23.04
CA HIS A 182 -23.80 -10.71 21.73
C HIS A 182 -22.53 -10.68 20.88
N ILE A 183 -22.50 -11.48 19.82
CA ILE A 183 -21.30 -11.76 19.03
C ILE A 183 -21.05 -10.70 17.93
N TRP A 184 -21.04 -9.41 18.30
CA TRP A 184 -20.92 -8.33 17.31
C TRP A 184 -19.53 -8.18 16.70
N PHE A 185 -18.50 -8.77 17.31
CA PHE A 185 -17.12 -8.70 16.82
C PHE A 185 -16.98 -9.23 15.38
N VAL A 186 -17.81 -10.21 15.01
CA VAL A 186 -17.81 -10.84 13.67
C VAL A 186 -18.02 -9.80 12.58
N PHE A 187 -18.90 -8.82 12.81
CA PHE A 187 -19.18 -7.77 11.81
C PHE A 187 -17.99 -6.86 11.60
N VAL A 188 -17.33 -6.46 12.69
CA VAL A 188 -16.14 -5.60 12.63
C VAL A 188 -15.01 -6.32 11.91
N ILE A 189 -14.77 -7.60 12.23
CA ILE A 189 -13.74 -8.41 11.54
C ILE A 189 -14.06 -8.53 10.05
N ILE A 190 -15.30 -8.87 9.67
CA ILE A 190 -15.69 -9.01 8.26
C ILE A 190 -15.49 -7.68 7.52
N TYR A 191 -15.88 -6.55 8.10
CA TYR A 191 -15.69 -5.24 7.47
C TYR A 191 -14.21 -4.86 7.35
N PHE A 192 -13.43 -5.15 8.40
CA PHE A 192 -11.99 -4.86 8.44
C PHE A 192 -11.18 -5.76 7.48
N LEU A 193 -11.72 -6.92 7.09
CA LEU A 193 -11.15 -7.80 6.06
C LEU A 193 -11.02 -7.09 4.69
N SER A 194 -11.72 -5.98 4.47
CA SER A 194 -11.60 -5.17 3.26
C SER A 194 -10.16 -4.72 3.00
N TRP A 195 -9.40 -4.38 4.04
CA TRP A 195 -8.02 -3.91 3.91
C TRP A 195 -7.05 -4.97 3.37
N PRO A 196 -6.86 -6.14 4.01
CA PRO A 196 -5.97 -7.17 3.47
C PRO A 196 -6.43 -7.71 2.11
N LEU A 197 -7.75 -7.75 1.83
CA LEU A 197 -8.26 -8.12 0.50
C LEU A 197 -7.81 -7.14 -0.58
N THR A 198 -7.96 -5.84 -0.31
CA THR A 198 -7.54 -4.78 -1.23
C THR A 198 -6.05 -4.90 -1.55
N VAL A 199 -5.20 -5.00 -0.51
CA VAL A 199 -3.75 -5.15 -0.67
C VAL A 199 -3.40 -6.45 -1.40
N PHE A 200 -4.13 -7.54 -1.17
CA PHE A 200 -3.94 -8.81 -1.87
C PHE A 200 -4.23 -8.69 -3.37
N PHE A 201 -5.32 -8.03 -3.76
CA PHE A 201 -5.63 -7.83 -5.17
C PHE A 201 -4.61 -6.95 -5.87
N PHE A 202 -4.12 -5.90 -5.20
CA PHE A 202 -2.98 -5.11 -5.69
C PHE A 202 -1.74 -5.98 -5.87
N TYR A 203 -1.32 -6.72 -4.85
CA TYR A 203 -0.17 -7.62 -4.93
C TYR A 203 -0.28 -8.57 -6.12
N ARG A 204 -1.46 -9.16 -6.35
CA ARG A 204 -1.70 -10.06 -7.49
C ARG A 204 -1.66 -9.34 -8.84
N PHE A 205 -2.21 -8.14 -8.93
CA PHE A 205 -2.17 -7.31 -10.12
C PHE A 205 -0.72 -7.01 -10.53
N PHE A 206 0.11 -6.60 -9.58
CA PHE A 206 1.51 -6.28 -9.84
C PHE A 206 2.36 -7.51 -10.13
N LYS A 207 2.17 -8.61 -9.41
CA LYS A 207 2.85 -9.88 -9.68
C LYS A 207 2.62 -10.40 -11.10
N ASN A 208 1.37 -10.32 -11.59
CA ASN A 208 1.05 -10.74 -12.95
C ASN A 208 1.62 -9.79 -14.01
N SER A 209 1.71 -8.51 -13.64
CA SER A 209 2.31 -7.45 -14.43
C SER A 209 3.80 -7.67 -14.70
N ASP A 210 4.57 -8.22 -13.74
CA ASP A 210 6.01 -8.52 -13.93
C ASP A 210 6.24 -9.75 -14.80
N LYS A 211 5.42 -10.79 -14.62
CA LYS A 211 5.53 -12.04 -15.42
C LYS A 211 5.38 -11.82 -16.91
N ASN A 212 4.64 -10.79 -17.33
CA ASN A 212 4.45 -10.47 -18.74
C ASN A 212 5.63 -9.70 -19.36
N ILE A 213 6.49 -9.07 -18.54
CA ILE A 213 7.71 -8.39 -18.99
C ILE A 213 8.80 -9.42 -19.20
N ASN A 214 9.01 -10.34 -18.25
CA ASN A 214 10.03 -11.40 -18.34
C ASN A 214 9.74 -12.49 -19.39
N ARG A 215 8.64 -12.36 -20.15
CA ARG A 215 8.26 -13.24 -21.27
C ARG A 215 8.43 -12.58 -22.64
N LYS A 216 8.72 -11.29 -22.69
CA LYS A 216 9.09 -10.56 -23.91
C LYS A 216 10.59 -10.43 -23.97
#